data_AF-A0A7S1ZYU9-F1
#
_entry.id   AF-A0A7S1ZYU9-F1
#
_cell.length_a   1.000
_cell.length_b   1.000
_cell.length_c   1.000
_cell.angle_alpha   90.00
_cell.angle_beta   90.00
_cell.angle_gamma   90.00
#
_symmetry.space_group_name_H-M   'P 1'
#
loop_
_entity.id
_entity.type
_entity.pdbx_description
1 polymer ?
#
loop_
_entity_poly.entity_id
_entity_poly.type
_entity_poly.pdbx_seq_one_letter_code
_entity_poly.pdbx_strand_id
1 'polypeptide(L)'
;EDGGKKGFALILGAGGTARAAAYAAAALGLERTYHNRTPMKAVELAAAFGGTMVSDLGGPTEGGDGETLGDVLNRAGGEVRVVISTLPAASGFQLPEWLLEGPDAPRPVIFDVNYKPFWTDLLRQAEGAGLEMVRGSEMLWEQGVGQFELWTGEKAPYNVMKRVV
;
A
#
# COMPACT_ATOMS: atom_id res chain seq x y z
N GLU A 1 5.29 -27.56 2.72
CA GLU A 1 4.25 -26.52 2.86
C GLU A 1 4.77 -25.54 3.89
N ASP A 2 5.19 -24.36 3.44
CA ASP A 2 5.80 -23.38 4.34
C ASP A 2 4.66 -22.69 5.11
N GLY A 3 4.60 -22.91 6.43
CA GLY A 3 3.53 -22.44 7.32
C GLY A 3 3.53 -20.93 7.56
N GLY A 4 3.88 -20.13 6.54
CA GLY A 4 3.92 -18.68 6.60
C GLY A 4 2.53 -18.06 6.60
N LYS A 5 2.34 -16.99 7.39
CA LYS A 5 1.11 -16.20 7.38
C LYS A 5 0.81 -15.69 5.97
N LYS A 6 -0.48 -15.64 5.62
CA LYS A 6 -0.92 -15.10 4.33
C LYS A 6 -0.59 -13.59 4.24
N GLY A 7 0.07 -13.17 3.17
CA GLY A 7 0.48 -11.78 2.99
C GLY A 7 -0.62 -10.89 2.41
N PHE A 8 -0.82 -9.72 3.03
CA PHE A 8 -1.79 -8.71 2.58
C PHE A 8 -1.11 -7.41 2.14
N ALA A 9 -1.65 -6.80 1.09
CA ALA A 9 -1.43 -5.41 0.71
C ALA A 9 -2.63 -4.58 1.16
N LEU A 10 -2.37 -3.56 2.00
CA LEU A 10 -3.36 -2.54 2.34
C LEU A 10 -3.24 -1.38 1.36
N ILE A 11 -4.28 -1.13 0.56
CA ILE A 11 -4.31 -0.05 -0.43
C ILE A 11 -5.20 1.06 0.10
N LEU A 12 -4.61 2.23 0.29
CA LEU A 12 -5.30 3.42 0.78
C LEU A 12 -5.65 4.33 -0.40
N GLY A 13 -6.94 4.60 -0.57
CA GLY A 13 -7.49 5.38 -1.68
C GLY A 13 -8.11 4.50 -2.77
N ALA A 14 -8.81 5.15 -3.70
CA ALA A 14 -9.56 4.46 -4.75
C ALA A 14 -9.45 5.11 -6.14
N GLY A 15 -8.33 5.78 -6.41
CA GLY A 15 -8.05 6.44 -7.69
C GLY A 15 -7.44 5.52 -8.75
N GLY A 16 -6.98 6.09 -9.87
CA GLY A 16 -6.29 5.35 -10.92
C GLY A 16 -5.02 4.64 -10.43
N THR A 17 -4.22 5.30 -9.59
CA THR A 17 -3.02 4.71 -8.99
C THR A 17 -3.35 3.53 -8.08
N ALA A 18 -4.49 3.56 -7.38
CA ALA A 18 -4.93 2.44 -6.54
C ALA A 18 -5.25 1.19 -7.36
N ARG A 19 -5.75 1.35 -8.60
CA ARG A 19 -5.95 0.23 -9.55
C ARG A 19 -4.63 -0.40 -9.96
N ALA A 20 -3.62 0.42 -10.26
CA ALA A 20 -2.27 -0.07 -10.57
C ALA A 20 -1.64 -0.80 -9.37
N ALA A 21 -1.80 -0.24 -8.16
CA ALA A 21 -1.37 -0.88 -6.91
C ALA A 21 -2.07 -2.23 -6.67
N ALA A 22 -3.38 -2.31 -6.92
CA ALA A 22 -4.17 -3.54 -6.79
C ALA A 22 -3.69 -4.62 -7.75
N TYR A 23 -3.43 -4.24 -9.01
CA TYR A 23 -2.88 -5.14 -10.02
C TYR A 23 -1.48 -5.64 -9.64
N ALA A 24 -0.59 -4.75 -9.20
CA ALA A 24 0.76 -5.10 -8.76
C ALA A 24 0.73 -6.03 -7.53
N ALA A 25 -0.12 -5.74 -6.53
CA ALA A 25 -0.27 -6.59 -5.36
C ALA A 25 -0.77 -8.01 -5.73
N ALA A 26 -1.73 -8.11 -6.65
CA ALA A 26 -2.20 -9.40 -7.15
C ALA A 26 -1.09 -10.17 -7.87
N ALA A 27 -0.28 -9.50 -8.70
CA ALA A 27 0.86 -10.11 -9.40
C ALA A 27 1.95 -10.61 -8.43
N LEU A 28 2.09 -9.97 -7.27
CA LEU A 28 2.96 -10.39 -6.17
C LEU A 28 2.35 -11.49 -5.28
N GLY A 29 1.14 -11.97 -5.59
CA GLY A 29 0.45 -13.01 -4.82
C GLY A 29 -0.09 -12.53 -3.47
N LEU A 30 -0.19 -11.22 -3.25
CA LEU A 30 -0.72 -10.64 -2.02
C LEU A 30 -2.25 -10.55 -2.07
N GLU A 31 -2.89 -10.85 -0.95
CA GLU A 31 -4.30 -10.49 -0.78
C GLU A 31 -4.46 -8.99 -0.66
N ARG A 32 -5.58 -8.45 -1.13
CA ARG A 32 -5.78 -7.00 -1.17
C ARG A 32 -6.84 -6.62 -0.15
N THR A 33 -6.52 -5.60 0.65
CA THR A 33 -7.50 -4.88 1.46
C THR A 33 -7.54 -3.44 0.98
N TYR A 34 -8.73 -2.86 0.92
CA TYR A 34 -8.94 -1.51 0.42
C TYR A 34 -9.61 -0.67 1.47
N HIS A 35 -9.04 0.51 1.73
CA HIS A 35 -9.66 1.50 2.59
C HIS A 35 -9.73 2.84 1.87
N ASN A 36 -10.90 3.47 1.90
CA ASN A 36 -11.11 4.75 1.26
C ASN A 36 -12.22 5.53 1.97
N ARG A 37 -12.07 6.85 2.05
CA ARG A 37 -13.07 7.76 2.67
C ARG A 37 -14.48 7.59 2.11
N THR A 38 -14.61 7.21 0.84
CA THR A 38 -15.89 6.85 0.22
C THR A 38 -15.90 5.33 0.02
N PRO A 39 -16.58 4.55 0.88
CA PRO A 39 -16.50 3.09 0.88
C PRO A 39 -16.88 2.45 -0.46
N MET A 40 -17.90 2.99 -1.13
CA MET A 40 -18.36 2.48 -2.43
C MET A 40 -17.24 2.41 -3.47
N LYS A 41 -16.29 3.37 -3.48
CA LYS A 41 -15.17 3.32 -4.43
C LYS A 41 -14.17 2.20 -4.12
N ALA A 42 -14.00 1.86 -2.84
CA ALA A 42 -13.17 0.72 -2.44
C ALA A 42 -13.88 -0.61 -2.75
N VAL A 43 -15.22 -0.67 -2.62
CA VAL A 43 -16.02 -1.82 -3.08
C VAL A 43 -15.87 -2.04 -4.58
N GLU A 44 -15.90 -0.98 -5.39
CA GLU A 44 -15.66 -1.07 -6.84
C GLU A 44 -14.26 -1.61 -7.16
N LEU A 45 -13.23 -1.22 -6.40
CA LEU A 45 -11.88 -1.77 -6.55
C LEU A 45 -11.83 -3.26 -6.20
N ALA A 46 -12.43 -3.64 -5.07
CA ALA A 46 -12.49 -5.04 -4.66
C ALA A 46 -13.22 -5.91 -5.69
N ALA A 47 -14.31 -5.41 -6.28
CA ALA A 47 -15.03 -6.09 -7.35
C ALA A 47 -14.19 -6.25 -8.63
N ALA A 48 -13.38 -5.24 -8.98
CA ALA A 48 -12.59 -5.25 -10.21
C ALA A 48 -11.26 -6.02 -10.10
N PHE A 49 -10.62 -6.03 -8.93
CA PHE A 49 -9.27 -6.57 -8.73
C PHE A 49 -9.19 -7.70 -7.68
N GLY A 50 -10.33 -8.08 -7.10
CA GLY A 50 -10.41 -9.00 -5.97
C GLY A 50 -9.93 -8.37 -4.66
N GLY A 51 -10.21 -9.03 -3.53
CA GLY A 51 -9.88 -8.56 -2.19
C GLY A 51 -11.09 -8.01 -1.43
N THR A 52 -10.82 -7.32 -0.34
CA THR A 52 -11.84 -6.95 0.66
C THR A 52 -11.78 -5.46 0.98
N MET A 53 -12.94 -4.79 1.01
CA MET A 53 -13.03 -3.43 1.51
C MET A 53 -13.11 -3.47 3.04
N VAL A 54 -12.26 -2.69 3.71
CA VAL A 54 -12.28 -2.54 5.17
C VAL A 54 -12.79 -1.15 5.53
N SER A 55 -13.79 -1.09 6.41
CA SER A 55 -14.42 0.16 6.82
C SER A 55 -13.56 0.94 7.82
N ASP A 56 -12.73 0.22 8.58
CA ASP A 56 -11.84 0.79 9.59
C ASP A 56 -10.49 0.04 9.60
N LEU A 57 -9.44 0.75 10.01
CA LEU A 57 -8.07 0.22 10.04
C LEU A 57 -7.65 -0.27 11.43
N GLY A 58 -8.57 -0.27 12.39
CA GLY A 58 -8.37 -0.78 13.73
C GLY A 58 -7.93 -2.24 13.75
N GLY A 59 -7.44 -2.64 14.93
CA GLY A 59 -7.17 -4.03 15.24
C GLY A 59 -8.48 -4.83 15.32
N PRO A 60 -8.39 -6.15 15.56
CA PRO A 60 -9.56 -7.00 15.67
C PRO A 60 -10.47 -6.51 16.79
N THR A 61 -11.75 -6.27 16.50
CA THR A 61 -12.71 -5.82 17.52
C THR A 61 -13.96 -6.68 17.49
N GLU A 62 -14.48 -7.02 18.66
CA GLU A 62 -15.79 -7.67 18.77
C GLU A 62 -16.90 -6.61 18.67
N GLY A 63 -17.67 -6.60 17.58
CA GLY A 63 -19.00 -5.98 17.55
C GLY A 63 -19.15 -4.59 16.95
N GLY A 64 -18.26 -4.16 16.05
CA GLY A 64 -18.45 -2.92 15.27
C GLY A 64 -19.39 -3.08 14.07
N ASP A 65 -20.05 -1.99 13.67
CA ASP A 65 -20.80 -1.89 12.40
C ASP A 65 -19.81 -1.73 11.23
N GLY A 66 -19.21 -2.85 10.80
CA GLY A 66 -18.30 -2.90 9.67
C GLY A 66 -17.11 -3.84 9.88
N GLU A 67 -16.47 -4.24 8.79
CA GLU A 67 -15.32 -5.15 8.83
C GLU A 67 -14.01 -4.35 8.98
N THR A 68 -13.29 -4.57 10.08
CA THR A 68 -11.98 -3.94 10.31
C THR A 68 -10.86 -4.68 9.58
N LEU A 69 -9.73 -4.02 9.39
CA LEU A 69 -8.52 -4.65 8.88
C LEU A 69 -8.08 -5.83 9.78
N GLY A 70 -8.10 -5.65 11.10
CA GLY A 70 -7.76 -6.70 12.05
C GLY A 70 -8.65 -7.95 11.92
N ASP A 71 -9.94 -7.78 11.71
CA ASP A 71 -10.88 -8.91 11.54
C ASP A 71 -10.57 -9.73 10.29
N VAL A 72 -10.26 -9.06 9.17
CA VAL A 72 -9.88 -9.71 7.91
C VAL A 72 -8.60 -10.52 8.08
N LEU A 73 -7.58 -9.92 8.70
CA LEU A 73 -6.28 -10.59 8.92
C LEU A 73 -6.43 -11.80 9.84
N ASN A 74 -7.15 -11.65 10.96
CA ASN A 74 -7.38 -12.73 11.90
C ASN A 74 -8.10 -13.92 11.26
N ARG A 75 -9.20 -13.65 10.53
CA ARG A 75 -9.96 -14.71 9.84
C ARG A 75 -9.13 -15.43 8.78
N ALA A 76 -8.24 -14.72 8.10
CA ALA A 76 -7.38 -15.28 7.07
C ALA A 76 -6.07 -15.88 7.61
N GLY A 77 -5.75 -15.72 8.90
CA GLY A 77 -4.43 -16.06 9.44
C GLY A 77 -3.29 -15.30 8.75
N GLY A 78 -3.53 -14.02 8.44
CA GLY A 78 -2.65 -13.19 7.62
C GLY A 78 -1.98 -12.03 8.35
N GLU A 79 -1.11 -11.34 7.63
CA GLU A 79 -0.44 -10.12 8.08
C GLU A 79 -0.30 -9.12 6.94
N VAL A 80 -0.27 -7.82 7.26
CA VAL A 80 0.02 -6.79 6.27
C VAL A 80 1.51 -6.79 5.96
N ARG A 81 1.87 -7.02 4.70
CA ARG A 81 3.25 -7.01 4.21
C ARG A 81 3.64 -5.65 3.65
N VAL A 82 2.67 -4.96 3.05
CA VAL A 82 2.87 -3.65 2.43
C VAL A 82 1.63 -2.78 2.63
N VAL A 83 1.84 -1.51 2.92
CA VAL A 83 0.81 -0.46 2.84
C VAL A 83 1.15 0.41 1.63
N ILE A 84 0.21 0.53 0.70
CA ILE A 84 0.35 1.38 -0.49
C ILE A 84 -0.62 2.56 -0.36
N SER A 85 -0.09 3.74 -0.06
CA SER A 85 -0.87 4.97 0.00
C SER A 85 -0.94 5.64 -1.36
N THR A 86 -2.17 5.82 -1.83
CA THR A 86 -2.50 6.62 -3.02
C THR A 86 -3.28 7.89 -2.69
N LEU A 87 -3.36 8.20 -1.39
CA LEU A 87 -4.02 9.39 -0.88
C LEU A 87 -3.21 10.63 -1.25
N PRO A 88 -3.84 11.79 -1.53
CA PRO A 88 -3.10 13.04 -1.65
C PRO A 88 -2.30 13.32 -0.37
N ALA A 89 -1.07 13.82 -0.50
CA ALA A 89 -0.22 14.16 0.65
C ALA A 89 -0.88 15.10 1.66
N ALA A 90 -1.76 16.00 1.19
CA ALA A 90 -2.51 16.92 2.04
C ALA A 90 -3.60 16.25 2.90
N SER A 91 -3.79 14.92 2.80
CA SER A 91 -4.75 14.19 3.64
C SER A 91 -4.33 14.12 5.11
N GLY A 92 -3.02 14.28 5.41
CA GLY A 92 -2.49 14.16 6.77
C GLY A 92 -2.74 12.77 7.40
N PHE A 93 -2.93 11.74 6.56
CA PHE A 93 -3.26 10.41 7.02
C PHE A 93 -2.12 9.78 7.82
N GLN A 94 -2.48 9.11 8.92
CA GLN A 94 -1.55 8.35 9.76
C GLN A 94 -2.08 6.92 9.94
N LEU A 95 -1.16 5.95 9.94
CA LEU A 95 -1.47 4.56 10.23
C LEU A 95 -1.74 4.35 11.73
N PRO A 96 -2.67 3.44 12.08
CA PRO A 96 -2.84 2.98 13.46
C PRO A 96 -1.55 2.37 14.04
N GLU A 97 -1.29 2.65 15.33
CA GLU A 97 -0.05 2.24 16.02
C GLU A 97 0.22 0.74 15.98
N TRP A 98 -0.83 -0.09 16.05
CA TRP A 98 -0.69 -1.56 16.06
C TRP A 98 -0.08 -2.13 14.76
N LEU A 99 -0.07 -1.37 13.66
CA LEU A 99 0.62 -1.75 12.43
C LEU A 99 2.13 -1.40 12.47
N LEU A 100 2.54 -0.49 13.35
CA LEU A 100 3.87 0.13 13.35
C LEU A 100 4.75 -0.44 14.47
N GLU A 101 4.20 -0.54 15.67
CA GLU A 101 4.95 -0.77 16.91
C GLU A 101 4.25 -1.78 17.83
N GLY A 102 5.05 -2.53 18.59
CA GLY A 102 4.60 -3.61 19.45
C GLY A 102 5.28 -4.95 19.14
N PRO A 103 5.26 -5.91 20.09
CA PRO A 103 5.95 -7.20 19.95
C PRO A 103 5.42 -8.03 18.77
N ASP A 104 4.13 -7.90 18.46
CA ASP A 104 3.44 -8.64 17.41
C ASP A 104 3.07 -7.77 16.20
N ALA A 105 3.62 -6.55 16.11
CA ALA A 105 3.30 -5.64 15.02
C ALA A 105 3.79 -6.19 13.68
N PRO A 106 2.98 -6.12 12.60
CA PRO A 106 3.35 -6.67 11.30
C PRO A 106 4.49 -5.89 10.62
N ARG A 107 4.74 -4.64 11.01
CA ARG A 107 5.82 -3.76 10.50
C ARG A 107 5.95 -3.78 8.96
N PRO A 108 4.88 -3.42 8.23
CA PRO A 108 4.85 -3.52 6.78
C PRO A 108 5.81 -2.53 6.10
N VAL A 109 6.17 -2.82 4.85
CA VAL A 109 6.80 -1.83 3.98
C VAL A 109 5.79 -0.73 3.67
N ILE A 110 6.19 0.53 3.82
CA ILE A 110 5.34 1.69 3.54
C ILE A 110 5.68 2.25 2.16
N PHE A 111 4.76 2.14 1.22
CA PHE A 111 4.87 2.72 -0.11
C PHE A 111 3.90 3.88 -0.27
N ASP A 112 4.43 5.10 -0.28
CA ASP A 112 3.65 6.30 -0.58
C ASP A 112 3.90 6.75 -2.02
N VAL A 113 2.87 6.82 -2.86
CA VAL A 113 3.01 7.20 -4.28
C VAL A 113 3.25 8.71 -4.47
N ASN A 114 3.09 9.52 -3.43
CA ASN A 114 3.39 10.94 -3.51
C ASN A 114 4.91 11.15 -3.61
N TYR A 115 5.33 11.95 -4.58
CA TYR A 115 6.72 12.40 -4.74
C TYR A 115 6.90 13.89 -4.39
N LYS A 116 5.79 14.61 -4.18
CA LYS A 116 5.77 16.02 -3.73
C LYS A 116 4.66 16.18 -2.68
N PRO A 117 4.97 16.62 -1.46
CA PRO A 117 6.32 16.84 -0.91
C PRO A 117 7.14 15.53 -0.86
N PHE A 118 8.46 15.66 -0.74
CA PHE A 118 9.35 14.50 -0.63
C PHE A 118 9.09 13.65 0.63
N TRP A 119 8.70 14.32 1.72
CA TRP A 119 8.29 13.71 2.97
C TRP A 119 6.81 14.01 3.25
N THR A 120 5.97 12.98 3.14
CA THR A 120 4.59 13.01 3.62
C THR A 120 4.53 12.65 5.10
N ASP A 121 3.40 12.92 5.75
CA ASP A 121 3.23 12.58 7.17
C ASP A 121 3.27 11.07 7.41
N LEU A 122 2.78 10.27 6.45
CA LEU A 122 2.89 8.82 6.46
C LEU A 122 4.36 8.35 6.40
N LEU A 123 5.18 8.95 5.52
CA LEU A 123 6.60 8.61 5.43
C LEU A 123 7.37 9.04 6.69
N ARG A 124 7.03 10.20 7.29
CA ARG A 124 7.63 10.62 8.57
C ARG A 124 7.26 9.66 9.71
N GLN A 125 6.02 9.20 9.74
CA GLN A 125 5.56 8.22 10.71
C GLN A 125 6.30 6.89 10.55
N ALA A 126 6.46 6.42 9.32
CA ALA A 126 7.19 5.20 9.00
C ALA A 126 8.68 5.30 9.36
N GLU A 127 9.31 6.45 9.09
CA GLU A 127 10.70 6.73 9.48
C GLU A 127 10.86 6.71 11.00
N GLY A 128 9.96 7.38 11.74
CA GLY A 128 9.97 7.40 13.20
C GLY A 128 9.83 6.03 13.84
N ALA A 129 9.02 5.15 13.23
CA ALA A 129 8.84 3.75 13.67
C ALA A 129 9.93 2.80 13.16
N GLY A 130 10.89 3.26 12.35
CA GLY A 130 11.96 2.45 11.76
C GLY A 130 11.46 1.41 10.76
N LEU A 131 10.43 1.74 9.98
CA LEU A 131 9.90 0.88 8.91
C LEU A 131 10.64 1.08 7.59
N GLU A 132 10.65 0.04 6.78
CA GLU A 132 11.12 0.14 5.40
C GLU A 132 10.13 0.95 4.57
N MET A 133 10.64 1.81 3.69
CA MET A 133 9.83 2.73 2.91
C MET A 133 10.23 2.73 1.44
N VAL A 134 9.22 2.86 0.56
CA VAL A 134 9.39 3.17 -0.86
C VAL A 134 8.71 4.49 -1.15
N ARG A 135 9.45 5.43 -1.75
CA ARG A 135 8.94 6.78 -2.05
C ARG A 135 8.31 6.87 -3.43
N GLY A 136 7.41 7.83 -3.61
CA GLY A 136 6.78 8.08 -4.90
C GLY A 136 7.77 8.51 -5.97
N SER A 137 8.91 9.12 -5.59
CA SER A 137 9.98 9.44 -6.52
C SER A 137 10.57 8.17 -7.11
N GLU A 138 10.74 7.12 -6.29
CA GLU A 138 11.25 5.82 -6.72
C GLU A 138 10.35 5.21 -7.78
N MET A 139 9.04 5.19 -7.50
CA MET A 139 8.04 4.78 -8.49
C MET A 139 8.13 5.61 -9.78
N LEU A 140 8.32 6.93 -9.68
CA LEU A 140 8.31 7.84 -10.82
C LEU A 140 9.42 7.57 -11.83
N TRP A 141 10.64 7.24 -11.38
CA TRP A 141 11.69 6.85 -12.33
C TRP A 141 11.55 5.40 -12.78
N GLU A 142 11.11 4.47 -11.92
CA GLU A 142 10.91 3.06 -12.33
C GLU A 142 9.86 2.95 -13.43
N GLN A 143 8.74 3.67 -13.32
CA GLN A 143 7.73 3.70 -14.39
C GLN A 143 8.26 4.39 -15.65
N GLY A 144 9.13 5.40 -15.50
CA GLY A 144 9.78 6.06 -16.63
C GLY A 144 10.76 5.14 -17.36
N VAL A 145 11.51 4.32 -16.62
CA VAL A 145 12.39 3.27 -17.17
C VAL A 145 11.56 2.32 -18.03
N GLY A 146 10.46 1.79 -17.50
CA GLY A 146 9.57 0.91 -18.26
C GLY A 146 9.01 1.56 -19.53
N GLN A 147 8.60 2.83 -19.45
CA GLN A 147 8.14 3.59 -20.63
C GLN A 147 9.24 3.75 -21.69
N PHE A 148 10.45 4.10 -21.28
CA PHE A 148 11.58 4.28 -22.19
C PHE A 148 11.87 2.98 -22.96
N GLU A 149 11.96 1.85 -22.25
CA GLU A 149 12.26 0.56 -22.87
C GLU A 149 11.15 0.11 -23.82
N LEU A 150 9.89 0.29 -23.43
CA LEU A 150 8.74 -0.05 -24.28
C LEU A 150 8.66 0.79 -25.56
N TRP A 151 8.99 2.08 -25.49
CA TRP A 151 8.87 2.98 -26.66
C TRP A 151 10.07 2.88 -27.60
N THR A 152 11.26 2.68 -27.06
CA THR A 152 12.50 2.71 -27.84
C THR A 152 12.98 1.33 -28.25
N GLY A 153 12.59 0.28 -27.50
CA GLY A 153 13.19 -1.06 -27.62
C GLY A 153 14.61 -1.15 -27.07
N GLU A 154 15.16 -0.05 -26.53
CA GLU A 154 16.51 0.04 -25.99
C GLU A 154 16.50 -0.07 -24.47
N LYS A 155 17.60 -0.55 -23.88
CA LYS A 155 17.76 -0.58 -22.43
C LYS A 155 17.81 0.84 -21.87
N ALA A 156 17.02 1.12 -20.83
CA ALA A 156 16.98 2.44 -20.24
C ALA A 156 18.32 2.79 -19.56
N PRO A 157 18.79 4.06 -19.65
CA PRO A 157 19.93 4.55 -18.90
C PRO A 157 19.56 4.76 -17.43
N TYR A 158 19.30 3.67 -16.70
CA TYR A 158 18.72 3.63 -15.35
C TYR A 158 19.37 4.63 -14.38
N ASN A 159 20.70 4.61 -14.28
CA ASN A 159 21.45 5.47 -13.35
C ASN A 159 21.33 6.97 -13.69
N VAL A 160 21.09 7.31 -14.95
CA VAL A 160 20.84 8.70 -15.36
C VAL A 160 19.43 9.09 -14.96
N MET A 161 18.44 8.25 -15.27
CA MET A 161 17.03 8.52 -14.94
C MET A 161 16.81 8.65 -13.43
N LYS A 162 17.39 7.74 -12.64
CA LYS A 162 17.34 7.80 -11.17
C LYS A 162 17.98 9.06 -10.58
N ARG A 163 18.99 9.63 -11.25
CA ARG A 163 19.73 10.80 -10.73
C ARG A 163 18.98 12.13 -10.95
N VAL A 164 18.17 12.21 -12.00
CA VAL A 164 17.55 13.47 -12.45
C VAL A 164 16.12 13.67 -11.96
N VAL A 165 15.54 12.64 -11.33
CA VAL A 165 14.21 12.66 -10.69
C VAL A 165 14.38 12.94 -9.20
#